data_AF-A0A2S2QRB4-F1
#
_entry.id   AF-A0A2S2QRB4-F1
#
_cell.length_a   1.000
_cell.length_b   1.000
_cell.length_c   1.000
_cell.angle_alpha   90.00
_cell.angle_beta   90.00
_cell.angle_gamma   90.00
#
_symmetry.space_group_name_H-M   'P 1'
#
loop_
_entity.id
_entity.type
_entity.pdbx_description
1 polymer ?
#
loop_
_entity_poly.entity_id
_entity_poly.type
_entity_poly.pdbx_seq_one_letter_code
_entity_poly.pdbx_strand_id
1 'polypeptide(L)'
;MYWKNNPASNWDSIFDRENLCLDDLMREQNLLEELKGQNKKLIDFLTKPDVALALVRLVTQEPQENEKPEMRFVLPNLACEILTSDIQPMYNVLSHEEDIWKCFFSFLEDNEPPLNSLMASYFSRTLCSLILKTGTQDWYTYQFNCLKALEKVTYKGNFIDLLLKHLDTSAIMDLIIKISTLLEGPPLRSNIFTLFEKEQLILKLVNTLDSKNVSIRQLNAAEIICAIEVASELHPLEQNPLVISIESPETVNMVLVKIFGQTEKTESTLLGGISILQTLLMATKLKLVKLLNKYYFNF
;
A
#
# COMPACT_ATOMS: atom_id res chain seq x y z
N MET A 1 32.92 12.89 -25.48
CA MET A 1 33.54 13.00 -24.14
C MET A 1 32.89 14.15 -23.40
N TYR A 2 32.00 13.88 -22.45
CA TYR A 2 31.47 14.88 -21.52
C TYR A 2 31.47 14.27 -20.13
N TRP A 3 32.67 14.12 -19.56
CA TRP A 3 32.81 13.94 -18.12
C TRP A 3 32.83 15.34 -17.52
N LYS A 4 31.66 15.78 -17.03
CA LYS A 4 31.68 16.79 -15.96
C LYS A 4 32.12 16.03 -14.71
N ASN A 5 33.39 16.20 -14.35
CA ASN A 5 33.87 15.88 -13.01
C ASN A 5 33.00 16.66 -12.02
N ASN A 6 31.97 16.03 -11.47
CA ASN A 6 31.38 16.48 -10.23
C ASN A 6 32.49 16.34 -9.18
N PRO A 7 32.77 17.37 -8.35
CA PRO A 7 33.62 17.15 -7.20
C PRO A 7 32.96 16.02 -6.41
N ALA A 8 33.66 14.91 -6.22
CA ALA A 8 33.18 13.85 -5.35
C ALA A 8 32.84 14.50 -4.01
N SER A 9 31.56 14.48 -3.63
CA SER A 9 31.13 14.87 -2.29
C SER A 9 31.97 14.03 -1.33
N ASN A 10 32.90 14.63 -0.60
CA ASN A 10 33.72 13.88 0.33
C ASN A 10 32.84 13.56 1.54
N TRP A 11 32.07 12.47 1.46
CA TRP A 11 31.15 12.05 2.52
C TRP A 11 31.83 11.94 3.87
N ASP A 12 33.12 11.57 3.89
CA ASP A 12 33.91 11.60 5.11
C ASP A 12 33.90 12.99 5.77
N SER A 13 34.15 14.05 5.00
CA SER A 13 34.12 15.44 5.52
C SER A 13 32.73 15.92 5.92
N ILE A 14 31.65 15.34 5.37
CA ILE A 14 30.27 15.66 5.76
C ILE A 14 30.00 15.08 7.16
N PHE A 15 30.40 13.83 7.40
CA PHE A 15 30.25 13.18 8.70
C PHE A 15 31.19 13.73 9.77
N ASP A 16 32.27 14.41 9.38
CA ASP A 16 33.17 15.10 10.32
C ASP A 16 32.61 16.45 10.82
N ARG A 17 31.49 16.94 10.26
CA ARG A 17 30.86 18.20 10.70
C ARG A 17 30.26 18.05 12.10
N GLU A 18 30.56 18.99 12.99
CA GLU A 18 29.89 19.08 14.29
C GLU A 18 28.39 19.40 14.09
N ASN A 19 27.51 18.65 14.76
CA ASN A 19 26.04 18.82 14.72
C ASN A 19 25.36 18.54 13.37
N LEU A 20 25.89 17.61 12.56
CA LEU A 20 25.22 17.16 11.33
C LEU A 20 23.77 16.73 11.61
N CYS A 21 22.80 17.38 10.94
CA CYS A 21 21.39 17.02 11.03
C CYS A 21 20.85 16.39 9.74
N LEU A 22 19.67 15.78 9.81
CA LEU A 22 19.02 15.14 8.65
C LEU A 22 18.82 16.14 7.50
N ASP A 23 18.41 17.36 7.82
CA ASP A 23 18.20 18.45 6.88
C ASP A 23 19.45 18.78 6.06
N ASP A 24 20.63 18.83 6.70
CA ASP A 24 21.90 19.07 6.02
C ASP A 24 22.18 17.93 5.04
N LEU A 25 22.04 16.69 5.51
CA LEU A 25 22.35 15.49 4.75
C LEU A 25 21.42 15.33 3.54
N MET A 26 20.11 15.61 3.70
CA MET A 26 19.13 15.56 2.60
C MET A 26 19.40 16.57 1.48
N ARG A 27 20.22 17.60 1.74
CA ARG A 27 20.63 18.60 0.73
C ARG A 27 21.93 18.25 0.02
N GLU A 28 22.63 17.20 0.44
CA GLU A 28 23.89 16.79 -0.16
C GLU A 28 23.65 16.11 -1.52
N GLN A 29 24.50 16.47 -2.50
CA GLN A 29 24.44 15.88 -3.82
C GLN A 29 24.86 14.40 -3.78
N ASN A 30 24.20 13.58 -4.58
CA ASN A 30 24.45 12.15 -4.73
C ASN A 30 24.05 11.30 -3.50
N LEU A 31 23.24 11.81 -2.55
CA LEU A 31 22.77 11.04 -1.39
C LEU A 31 22.19 9.68 -1.77
N LEU A 32 21.30 9.64 -2.77
CA LEU A 32 20.69 8.38 -3.21
C LEU A 32 21.68 7.45 -3.90
N GLU A 33 22.69 7.99 -4.59
CA GLU A 33 23.75 7.19 -5.23
C GLU A 33 24.62 6.52 -4.17
N GLU A 34 24.92 7.22 -3.08
CA GLU A 34 25.75 6.75 -1.98
C GLU A 34 25.01 5.77 -1.08
N LEU A 35 23.71 5.98 -0.91
CA LEU A 35 22.82 5.01 -0.28
C LEU A 35 22.78 3.70 -1.08
N LYS A 36 22.64 3.78 -2.40
CA LYS A 36 22.73 2.63 -3.33
C LYS A 36 24.12 2.00 -3.32
N GLY A 37 25.16 2.81 -3.15
CA GLY A 37 26.55 2.40 -2.97
C GLY A 37 26.86 1.73 -1.63
N GLN A 38 25.85 1.55 -0.76
CA GLN A 38 25.99 0.93 0.56
C GLN A 38 26.99 1.67 1.46
N ASN A 39 27.02 3.00 1.39
CA ASN A 39 27.87 3.83 2.24
C ASN A 39 27.50 3.63 3.73
N LYS A 40 28.37 2.96 4.48
CA LYS A 40 28.09 2.54 5.87
C LYS A 40 27.77 3.72 6.80
N LYS A 41 28.54 4.82 6.73
CA LYS A 41 28.32 5.99 7.58
C LYS A 41 26.95 6.62 7.32
N LEU A 42 26.56 6.69 6.05
CA LEU A 42 25.24 7.18 5.63
C LEU A 42 24.12 6.28 6.11
N ILE A 43 24.25 4.97 5.91
CA ILE A 43 23.26 3.99 6.36
C ILE A 43 23.12 4.07 7.89
N ASP A 44 24.22 4.01 8.63
CA ASP A 44 24.22 4.06 10.09
C ASP A 44 23.56 5.35 10.61
N PHE A 45 23.73 6.48 9.92
CA PHE A 45 23.06 7.74 10.25
C PHE A 45 21.56 7.70 9.97
N LEU A 46 21.16 7.28 8.76
CA LEU A 46 19.75 7.26 8.33
C LEU A 46 18.92 6.23 9.10
N THR A 47 19.54 5.18 9.63
CA THR A 47 18.86 4.12 10.38
C THR A 47 18.84 4.34 11.89
N LYS A 48 19.28 5.51 12.37
CA LYS A 48 19.02 5.89 13.77
C LYS A 48 17.51 6.06 13.98
N PRO A 49 16.94 5.59 15.10
CA PRO A 49 15.48 5.64 15.33
C PRO A 49 14.85 7.03 15.17
N ASP A 50 15.51 8.07 15.67
CA ASP A 50 15.07 9.47 15.58
C ASP A 50 15.12 10.00 14.14
N VAL A 51 16.17 9.64 13.39
CA VAL A 51 16.34 10.02 11.98
C VAL A 51 15.32 9.30 11.09
N ALA A 52 15.15 8.00 11.27
CA ALA A 52 14.14 7.21 10.57
C ALA A 52 12.72 7.72 10.86
N LEU A 53 12.43 8.07 12.12
CA LEU A 53 11.14 8.70 12.48
C LEU A 53 10.96 10.06 11.81
N ALA A 54 12.02 10.88 11.72
CA ALA A 54 11.95 12.16 11.02
C ALA A 54 11.69 11.99 9.51
N LEU A 55 12.32 11.00 8.86
CA LEU A 55 12.02 10.63 7.48
C LEU A 55 10.56 10.21 7.30
N VAL A 56 10.03 9.41 8.23
CA VAL A 56 8.62 8.99 8.20
C VAL A 56 7.68 10.19 8.36
N ARG A 57 7.99 11.13 9.26
CA ARG A 57 7.21 12.37 9.40
C ARG A 57 7.15 13.18 8.12
N LEU A 58 8.24 13.25 7.35
CA LEU A 58 8.26 13.95 6.06
C LEU A 58 7.28 13.33 5.03
N VAL A 59 6.92 12.05 5.17
CA VAL A 59 5.98 11.37 4.26
C VAL A 59 4.58 11.18 4.86
N THR A 60 4.38 11.47 6.15
CA THR A 60 3.09 11.30 6.84
C THR A 60 2.50 12.58 7.43
N GLN A 61 3.26 13.68 7.50
CA GLN A 61 2.77 14.96 8.04
C GLN A 61 2.67 15.98 6.92
N GLU A 62 1.46 16.50 6.70
CA GLU A 62 1.27 17.49 5.64
C GLU A 62 2.07 18.77 5.95
N PRO A 63 2.91 19.20 4.99
CA PRO A 63 3.67 20.44 5.13
C PRO A 63 2.71 21.63 5.12
N GLN A 64 3.03 22.68 5.88
CA GLN A 64 2.17 23.86 5.93
C GLN A 64 2.17 24.58 4.58
N GLU A 65 1.02 25.15 4.17
CA GLU A 65 0.90 25.77 2.84
C GLU A 65 1.89 26.92 2.59
N ASN A 66 2.29 27.62 3.65
CA ASN A 66 3.24 28.73 3.65
C ASN A 66 4.72 28.28 3.62
N GLU A 67 4.99 26.97 3.72
CA GLU A 67 6.36 26.46 3.62
C GLU A 67 6.89 26.53 2.18
N LYS A 68 8.22 26.55 2.06
CA LYS A 68 8.90 26.61 0.77
C LYS A 68 8.57 25.36 -0.07
N PRO A 69 8.53 25.46 -1.41
CA PRO A 69 8.31 24.32 -2.30
C PRO A 69 9.25 23.13 -2.04
N GLU A 70 10.47 23.41 -1.60
CA GLU A 70 11.45 22.40 -1.18
C GLU A 70 10.91 21.52 -0.03
N MET A 71 10.39 22.13 1.03
CA MET A 71 9.79 21.42 2.17
C MET A 71 8.50 20.70 1.77
N ARG A 72 7.73 21.29 0.85
CA ARG A 72 6.43 20.77 0.43
C ARG A 72 6.51 19.56 -0.49
N PHE A 73 7.54 19.47 -1.32
CA PHE A 73 7.61 18.49 -2.40
C PHE A 73 8.95 17.76 -2.50
N VAL A 74 10.07 18.46 -2.34
CA VAL A 74 11.40 17.88 -2.59
C VAL A 74 11.82 16.98 -1.44
N LEU A 75 11.72 17.46 -0.20
CA LEU A 75 12.12 16.68 0.98
C LEU A 75 11.20 15.47 1.21
N PRO A 76 9.85 15.57 1.15
CA PRO A 76 8.96 14.40 1.24
C PRO A 76 9.27 13.34 0.17
N ASN A 77 9.51 13.77 -1.07
CA ASN A 77 9.88 12.85 -2.14
C ASN A 77 11.21 12.13 -1.84
N LEU A 78 12.23 12.89 -1.44
CA LEU A 78 13.54 12.33 -1.10
C LEU A 78 13.46 11.39 0.11
N ALA A 79 12.67 11.75 1.13
CA ALA A 79 12.42 10.90 2.29
C ALA A 79 11.75 9.59 1.87
N CYS A 80 10.75 9.64 0.99
CA CYS A 80 10.13 8.44 0.43
C CYS A 80 11.15 7.55 -0.31
N GLU A 81 12.02 8.14 -1.15
CA GLU A 81 13.07 7.38 -1.86
C GLU A 81 14.06 6.72 -0.90
N ILE A 82 14.43 7.39 0.19
CA ILE A 82 15.31 6.84 1.24
C ILE A 82 14.61 5.70 1.99
N LEU A 83 13.35 5.89 2.38
CA LEU A 83 12.58 4.88 3.12
C LEU A 83 12.33 3.63 2.28
N THR A 84 12.18 3.78 0.95
CA THR A 84 11.96 2.68 0.02
C THR A 84 13.25 2.21 -0.69
N SER A 85 14.44 2.46 -0.12
CA SER A 85 15.72 2.27 -0.82
C SER A 85 16.22 0.81 -0.91
N ASP A 86 15.42 -0.18 -0.53
CA ASP A 86 15.75 -1.60 -0.58
C ASP A 86 17.05 -2.01 0.16
N ILE A 87 17.32 -1.40 1.31
CA ILE A 87 18.45 -1.77 2.17
C ILE A 87 17.98 -2.38 3.49
N GLN A 88 18.61 -3.48 3.92
CA GLN A 88 18.16 -4.21 5.11
C GLN A 88 18.21 -3.40 6.41
N PRO A 89 19.22 -2.54 6.67
CA PRO A 89 19.21 -1.70 7.87
C PRO A 89 18.00 -0.76 7.94
N MET A 90 17.50 -0.26 6.80
CA MET A 90 16.29 0.55 6.74
C MET A 90 15.05 -0.28 7.09
N TYR A 91 14.91 -1.49 6.52
CA TYR A 91 13.83 -2.39 6.89
C TYR A 91 13.82 -2.75 8.38
N ASN A 92 15.01 -2.95 8.98
CA ASN A 92 15.15 -3.25 10.39
C ASN A 92 14.60 -2.11 11.25
N VAL A 93 15.04 -0.86 11.06
CA VAL A 93 14.55 0.26 11.88
C VAL A 93 13.05 0.48 11.68
N LEU A 94 12.55 0.43 10.45
CA LEU A 94 11.12 0.61 10.16
C LEU A 94 10.24 -0.48 10.77
N SER A 95 10.76 -1.70 10.93
CA SER A 95 9.98 -2.83 11.48
C SER A 95 9.97 -2.89 13.00
N HIS A 96 11.00 -2.35 13.67
CA HIS A 96 11.18 -2.48 15.12
C HIS A 96 10.66 -1.28 15.91
N GLU A 97 10.83 -0.07 15.40
CA GLU A 97 10.53 1.15 16.15
C GLU A 97 9.02 1.41 16.26
N GLU A 98 8.48 1.39 17.48
CA GLU A 98 7.05 1.57 17.71
C GLU A 98 6.56 2.97 17.35
N ASP A 99 7.37 4.00 17.60
CA ASP A 99 7.00 5.38 17.34
C ASP A 99 6.88 5.67 15.84
N ILE A 100 7.63 4.93 15.01
CA ILE A 100 7.45 4.95 13.55
C ILE A 100 6.06 4.46 13.17
N TRP A 101 5.61 3.33 13.71
CA TRP A 101 4.27 2.80 13.41
C TRP A 101 3.15 3.66 13.98
N LYS A 102 3.35 4.28 15.15
CA LYS A 102 2.41 5.28 15.68
C LYS A 102 2.27 6.46 14.71
N CYS A 103 3.38 6.97 14.18
CA CYS A 103 3.41 8.05 13.18
C CYS A 103 2.77 7.64 11.84
N PHE A 104 2.97 6.39 11.40
CA PHE A 104 2.30 5.86 10.21
C PHE A 104 0.79 5.79 10.38
N PHE A 105 0.31 5.25 11.50
CA PHE A 105 -1.13 5.13 11.73
C PHE A 105 -1.81 6.48 11.97
N SER A 106 -1.12 7.44 12.62
CA SER A 106 -1.67 8.79 12.84
C SER A 106 -2.00 9.49 11.52
N PHE A 107 -1.28 9.20 10.43
CA PHE A 107 -1.63 9.73 9.10
C PHE A 107 -3.05 9.35 8.66
N LEU A 108 -3.49 8.12 8.92
CA LEU A 108 -4.83 7.67 8.58
C LEU A 108 -5.85 8.10 9.65
N GLU A 109 -5.45 8.19 10.91
CA GLU A 109 -6.35 8.50 12.03
C GLU A 109 -6.71 9.99 12.09
N ASP A 110 -5.69 10.85 12.08
CA ASP A 110 -5.82 12.25 12.45
C ASP A 110 -6.26 13.13 11.28
N ASN A 111 -6.00 12.71 10.04
CA ASN A 111 -6.42 13.44 8.86
C ASN A 111 -7.86 13.10 8.48
N GLU A 112 -8.59 14.12 8.01
CA GLU A 112 -9.93 13.96 7.45
C GLU A 112 -9.86 13.60 5.96
N PRO A 113 -10.79 12.77 5.43
CA PRO A 113 -10.87 12.50 4.00
C PRO A 113 -11.26 13.74 3.19
N PRO A 114 -10.75 13.91 1.96
CA PRO A 114 -9.72 13.10 1.33
C PRO A 114 -8.32 13.45 1.85
N LEU A 115 -7.41 12.48 1.84
CA LEU A 115 -5.99 12.74 2.11
C LEU A 115 -5.36 13.54 0.96
N ASN A 116 -4.32 14.32 1.27
CA ASN A 116 -3.45 14.87 0.24
C ASN A 116 -2.91 13.75 -0.65
N SER A 117 -3.21 13.81 -1.96
CA SER A 117 -2.92 12.71 -2.89
C SER A 117 -1.43 12.40 -3.01
N LEU A 118 -0.56 13.39 -2.87
CA LEU A 118 0.88 13.19 -2.92
C LEU A 118 1.37 12.48 -1.65
N MET A 119 0.93 12.94 -0.47
CA MET A 119 1.29 12.31 0.80
C MET A 119 0.74 10.89 0.91
N ALA A 120 -0.50 10.68 0.47
CA ALA A 120 -1.08 9.35 0.37
C ALA A 120 -0.26 8.44 -0.55
N SER A 121 0.31 8.96 -1.64
CA SER A 121 1.20 8.19 -2.51
C SER A 121 2.52 7.80 -1.82
N TYR A 122 3.12 8.68 -1.02
CA TYR A 122 4.32 8.35 -0.25
C TYR A 122 4.03 7.33 0.85
N PHE A 123 2.96 7.53 1.61
CA PHE A 123 2.46 6.56 2.59
C PHE A 123 2.27 5.18 1.97
N SER A 124 1.51 5.10 0.86
CA SER A 124 1.25 3.83 0.17
C SER A 124 2.53 3.18 -0.34
N ARG A 125 3.47 3.96 -0.90
CA ARG A 125 4.76 3.45 -1.37
C ARG A 125 5.60 2.88 -0.23
N THR A 126 5.70 3.59 0.89
CA THR A 126 6.50 3.11 2.03
C THR A 126 5.87 1.87 2.66
N LEU A 127 4.55 1.84 2.87
CA LEU A 127 3.90 0.64 3.39
C LEU A 127 4.02 -0.55 2.43
N CYS A 128 3.85 -0.32 1.12
CA CYS A 128 4.09 -1.34 0.11
C CYS A 128 5.52 -1.88 0.16
N SER A 129 6.56 -1.06 0.34
CA SER A 129 7.93 -1.57 0.45
C SER A 129 8.16 -2.47 1.67
N LEU A 130 7.38 -2.30 2.74
CA LEU A 130 7.47 -3.14 3.94
C LEU A 130 6.71 -4.47 3.79
N ILE A 131 5.66 -4.48 2.98
CA ILE A 131 4.72 -5.60 2.87
C ILE A 131 4.93 -6.43 1.60
N LEU A 132 5.33 -5.81 0.49
CA LEU A 132 5.48 -6.44 -0.81
C LEU A 132 6.94 -6.68 -1.13
N LYS A 133 7.21 -7.79 -1.82
CA LYS A 133 8.57 -8.16 -2.19
C LYS A 133 9.09 -7.19 -3.23
N THR A 134 10.28 -6.65 -2.98
CA THR A 134 10.99 -5.84 -3.97
C THR A 134 11.91 -6.71 -4.82
N GLY A 135 12.32 -6.19 -5.99
CA GLY A 135 13.06 -6.98 -6.97
C GLY A 135 14.46 -7.40 -6.50
N THR A 136 15.06 -6.62 -5.61
CA THR A 136 16.43 -6.79 -5.10
C THR A 136 16.50 -7.60 -3.81
N GLN A 137 15.37 -7.76 -3.10
CA GLN A 137 15.27 -8.44 -1.81
C GLN A 137 15.21 -9.97 -1.99
N ASP A 138 16.03 -10.70 -1.24
CA ASP A 138 15.96 -12.16 -1.18
C ASP A 138 14.71 -12.64 -0.43
N TRP A 139 14.33 -13.89 -0.67
CA TRP A 139 13.09 -14.46 -0.13
C TRP A 139 13.03 -14.49 1.39
N TYR A 140 14.13 -14.83 2.08
CA TYR A 140 14.13 -14.95 3.53
C TYR A 140 13.96 -13.58 4.19
N THR A 141 14.71 -12.61 3.69
CA THR A 141 14.63 -11.22 4.13
C THR A 141 13.24 -10.63 3.91
N TYR A 142 12.68 -10.83 2.71
CA TYR A 142 11.30 -10.44 2.41
C TYR A 142 10.30 -11.06 3.40
N GLN A 143 10.38 -12.38 3.59
CA GLN A 143 9.46 -13.10 4.47
C GLN A 143 9.52 -12.57 5.90
N PHE A 144 10.71 -12.34 6.43
CA PHE A 144 10.90 -11.81 7.78
C PHE A 144 10.34 -10.39 7.93
N ASN A 145 10.70 -9.48 7.03
CA ASN A 145 10.27 -8.08 7.09
C ASN A 145 8.74 -7.96 6.90
N CYS A 146 8.18 -8.69 5.94
CA CYS A 146 6.74 -8.72 5.70
C CYS A 146 5.96 -9.23 6.92
N LEU A 147 6.42 -10.32 7.56
CA LEU A 147 5.79 -10.81 8.79
C LEU A 147 5.76 -9.74 9.88
N LYS A 148 6.84 -8.99 10.07
CA LYS A 148 6.90 -7.90 11.05
C LYS A 148 5.94 -6.76 10.71
N ALA A 149 5.87 -6.35 9.45
CA ALA A 149 4.90 -5.35 9.02
C ALA A 149 3.45 -5.83 9.24
N LEU A 150 3.15 -7.08 8.88
CA LEU A 150 1.82 -7.68 9.09
C LEU A 150 1.45 -7.82 10.57
N GLU A 151 2.41 -8.13 11.46
CA GLU A 151 2.21 -8.14 12.91
C GLU A 151 1.76 -6.75 13.40
N LYS A 152 2.42 -5.67 12.96
CA LYS A 152 2.10 -4.29 13.36
C LYS A 152 0.72 -3.87 12.84
N VAL A 153 0.43 -4.16 11.58
CA VAL A 153 -0.86 -3.90 10.95
C VAL A 153 -1.99 -4.67 11.65
N THR A 154 -1.78 -5.95 11.97
CA THR A 154 -2.77 -6.78 12.67
C THR A 154 -2.99 -6.32 14.11
N TYR A 155 -1.93 -5.89 14.80
CA TYR A 155 -1.99 -5.39 16.16
C TYR A 155 -2.81 -4.08 16.26
N LYS A 156 -2.79 -3.24 15.21
CA LYS A 156 -3.58 -2.00 15.17
C LYS A 156 -5.09 -2.27 15.33
N GLY A 157 -5.59 -3.38 14.80
CA GLY A 157 -6.92 -3.93 15.08
C GLY A 157 -8.12 -3.30 14.35
N ASN A 158 -7.96 -2.08 13.81
CA ASN A 158 -8.94 -1.39 12.97
C ASN A 158 -8.34 -0.90 11.64
N PHE A 159 -7.31 -1.59 11.16
CA PHE A 159 -6.51 -1.09 10.04
C PHE A 159 -7.33 -0.97 8.75
N ILE A 160 -8.25 -1.89 8.51
CA ILE A 160 -9.13 -1.85 7.33
C ILE A 160 -10.11 -0.69 7.44
N ASP A 161 -10.63 -0.40 8.62
CA ASP A 161 -11.48 0.78 8.82
C ASP A 161 -10.72 2.08 8.55
N LEU A 162 -9.45 2.15 8.95
CA LEU A 162 -8.58 3.30 8.67
C LEU A 162 -8.31 3.48 7.17
N LEU A 163 -8.06 2.39 6.43
CA LEU A 163 -7.90 2.47 4.97
C LEU A 163 -9.22 2.86 4.29
N LEU A 164 -10.34 2.26 4.70
CA LEU A 164 -11.65 2.52 4.09
C LEU A 164 -12.20 3.92 4.43
N LYS A 165 -11.77 4.54 5.53
CA LYS A 165 -12.03 5.96 5.83
C LYS A 165 -11.60 6.85 4.66
N HIS A 166 -10.48 6.53 4.02
CA HIS A 166 -9.81 7.35 2.98
C HIS A 166 -9.96 6.78 1.56
N LEU A 167 -10.98 5.96 1.33
CA LEU A 167 -11.17 5.25 0.07
C LEU A 167 -11.49 6.18 -1.12
N ASP A 168 -11.80 7.45 -0.87
CA ASP A 168 -11.92 8.50 -1.89
C ASP A 168 -10.57 8.96 -2.46
N THR A 169 -9.46 8.56 -1.84
CA THR A 169 -8.09 8.83 -2.33
C THR A 169 -7.54 7.64 -3.13
N SER A 170 -7.27 7.82 -4.43
CA SER A 170 -6.85 6.73 -5.33
C SER A 170 -5.60 5.97 -4.87
N ALA A 171 -4.65 6.64 -4.21
CA ALA A 171 -3.45 5.99 -3.67
C ALA A 171 -3.76 4.98 -2.55
N ILE A 172 -4.84 5.19 -1.80
CA ILE A 172 -5.29 4.26 -0.75
C ILE A 172 -6.05 3.10 -1.35
N MET A 173 -6.88 3.35 -2.38
CA MET A 173 -7.50 2.28 -3.16
C MET A 173 -6.45 1.35 -3.76
N ASP A 174 -5.45 1.90 -4.47
CA ASP A 174 -4.36 1.15 -5.09
C ASP A 174 -3.55 0.36 -4.04
N LEU A 175 -3.33 0.93 -2.85
CA LEU A 175 -2.70 0.23 -1.73
C LEU A 175 -3.49 -1.01 -1.30
N ILE A 176 -4.82 -0.90 -1.13
CA ILE A 176 -5.67 -2.03 -0.77
C ILE A 176 -5.57 -3.12 -1.85
N ILE A 177 -5.66 -2.74 -3.13
CA ILE A 177 -5.54 -3.68 -4.26
C ILE A 177 -4.20 -4.40 -4.19
N LYS A 178 -3.10 -3.66 -4.07
CA LYS A 178 -1.74 -4.23 -4.05
C LYS A 178 -1.54 -5.20 -2.90
N ILE A 179 -1.94 -4.84 -1.68
CA ILE A 179 -1.82 -5.72 -0.51
C ILE A 179 -2.72 -6.96 -0.67
N SER A 180 -3.88 -6.82 -1.32
CA SER A 180 -4.81 -7.94 -1.55
C SER A 180 -4.37 -8.91 -2.64
N THR A 181 -3.56 -8.45 -3.61
CA THR A 181 -3.34 -9.19 -4.86
C THR A 181 -1.89 -9.54 -5.16
N LEU A 182 -0.92 -8.77 -4.66
CA LEU A 182 0.50 -8.90 -5.03
C LEU A 182 1.38 -9.52 -3.95
N LEU A 183 0.79 -9.94 -2.82
CA LEU A 183 1.56 -10.50 -1.72
C LEU A 183 2.12 -11.89 -2.11
N GLU A 184 3.43 -12.04 -2.11
CA GLU A 184 4.06 -13.32 -2.45
C GLU A 184 4.15 -14.23 -1.22
N GLY A 185 3.95 -15.54 -1.41
CA GLY A 185 4.09 -16.54 -0.35
C GLY A 185 2.76 -16.97 0.28
N PRO A 186 2.42 -18.28 0.27
CA PRO A 186 1.17 -18.77 0.86
C PRO A 186 0.98 -18.42 2.35
N PRO A 187 1.99 -18.53 3.24
CA PRO A 187 1.81 -18.18 4.65
C PRO A 187 1.54 -16.69 4.88
N LEU A 188 2.22 -15.81 4.13
CA LEU A 188 2.06 -14.36 4.24
C LEU A 188 0.67 -13.94 3.74
N ARG A 189 0.21 -14.51 2.62
CA ARG A 189 -1.14 -14.29 2.11
C ARG A 189 -2.22 -14.76 3.09
N SER A 190 -2.03 -15.92 3.71
CA SER A 190 -2.96 -16.42 4.72
C SER A 190 -3.09 -15.46 5.90
N ASN A 191 -1.99 -14.84 6.36
CA ASN A 191 -2.03 -13.85 7.44
C ASN A 191 -2.85 -12.61 7.06
N ILE A 192 -2.60 -12.01 5.89
CA ILE A 192 -3.35 -10.81 5.48
C ILE A 192 -4.81 -11.12 5.17
N PHE A 193 -5.12 -12.28 4.59
CA PHE A 193 -6.50 -12.69 4.35
C PHE A 193 -7.24 -12.93 5.66
N THR A 194 -6.60 -13.53 6.66
CA THR A 194 -7.18 -13.69 8.01
C THR A 194 -7.53 -12.33 8.61
N LEU A 195 -6.67 -11.32 8.45
CA LEU A 195 -6.97 -9.95 8.88
C LEU A 195 -8.18 -9.37 8.13
N PHE A 196 -8.22 -9.52 6.81
CA PHE A 196 -9.30 -9.00 5.98
C PHE A 196 -10.64 -9.67 6.25
N GLU A 197 -10.66 -10.97 6.54
CA GLU A 197 -11.86 -11.69 6.99
C GLU A 197 -12.31 -11.22 8.37
N LYS A 198 -11.37 -11.12 9.32
CA LYS A 198 -11.65 -10.64 10.69
C LYS A 198 -12.25 -9.23 10.69
N GLU A 199 -11.71 -8.34 9.85
CA GLU A 199 -12.21 -6.95 9.72
C GLU A 199 -13.29 -6.81 8.62
N GLN A 200 -13.76 -7.91 8.04
CA GLN A 200 -14.87 -7.97 7.08
C GLN A 200 -14.72 -7.05 5.85
N LEU A 201 -13.54 -7.05 5.22
CA LEU A 201 -13.21 -6.18 4.09
C LEU A 201 -14.28 -6.19 2.98
N ILE A 202 -14.66 -7.38 2.49
CA ILE A 202 -15.61 -7.51 1.37
C ILE A 202 -16.98 -6.93 1.72
N LEU A 203 -17.49 -7.22 2.92
CA LEU A 203 -18.76 -6.69 3.40
C LEU A 203 -18.72 -5.15 3.48
N LYS A 204 -17.63 -4.58 4.01
CA LYS A 204 -17.47 -3.12 4.13
C LYS A 204 -17.33 -2.43 2.76
N LEU A 205 -16.66 -3.06 1.79
CA LEU A 205 -16.59 -2.57 0.41
C LEU A 205 -17.97 -2.56 -0.25
N VAL A 206 -18.73 -3.65 -0.16
CA VAL A 206 -20.10 -3.71 -0.70
C VAL A 206 -21.03 -2.70 -0.03
N ASN A 207 -20.91 -2.52 1.29
CA ASN A 207 -21.66 -1.49 2.01
C ASN A 207 -21.29 -0.07 1.53
N THR A 208 -20.07 0.16 1.04
CA THR A 208 -19.65 1.45 0.50
C THR A 208 -20.33 1.80 -0.84
N LEU A 209 -20.95 0.83 -1.52
CA LEU A 209 -21.77 1.09 -2.71
C LEU A 209 -23.10 1.80 -2.40
N ASP A 210 -23.44 2.01 -1.12
CA ASP A 210 -24.63 2.75 -0.72
C ASP A 210 -24.63 4.17 -1.32
N SER A 211 -25.78 4.59 -1.86
CA SER A 211 -26.00 5.87 -2.55
C SER A 211 -25.65 7.09 -1.69
N LYS A 212 -25.66 6.94 -0.36
CA LYS A 212 -25.25 7.97 0.60
C LYS A 212 -23.75 8.28 0.58
N ASN A 213 -22.92 7.38 0.04
CA ASN A 213 -21.49 7.60 -0.09
C ASN A 213 -21.15 8.47 -1.31
N VAL A 214 -19.98 9.11 -1.26
CA VAL A 214 -19.45 9.89 -2.39
C VAL A 214 -19.18 8.97 -3.59
N SER A 215 -19.49 9.45 -4.79
CA SER A 215 -19.39 8.70 -6.05
C SER A 215 -18.02 8.04 -6.27
N ILE A 216 -16.93 8.76 -6.02
CA ILE A 216 -15.57 8.20 -6.18
C ILE A 216 -15.33 7.03 -5.22
N ARG A 217 -15.88 7.09 -4.00
CA ARG A 217 -15.73 6.05 -2.98
C ARG A 217 -16.46 4.77 -3.38
N GLN A 218 -17.64 4.90 -4.00
CA GLN A 218 -18.42 3.79 -4.53
C GLN A 218 -17.67 3.10 -5.68
N LEU A 219 -17.12 3.87 -6.61
CA LEU A 219 -16.34 3.35 -7.74
C LEU A 219 -15.06 2.66 -7.27
N ASN A 220 -14.32 3.29 -6.36
CA ASN A 220 -13.09 2.72 -5.80
C ASN A 220 -13.37 1.42 -5.03
N ALA A 221 -14.49 1.33 -4.31
CA ALA A 221 -14.90 0.09 -3.65
C ALA A 221 -15.17 -1.04 -4.65
N ALA A 222 -15.87 -0.73 -5.75
CA ALA A 222 -16.12 -1.69 -6.81
C ALA A 222 -14.83 -2.13 -7.52
N GLU A 223 -13.90 -1.20 -7.76
CA GLU A 223 -12.61 -1.49 -8.38
C GLU A 223 -11.77 -2.46 -7.54
N ILE A 224 -11.73 -2.28 -6.21
CA ILE A 224 -11.06 -3.22 -5.30
C ILE A 224 -11.67 -4.62 -5.40
N ILE A 225 -13.00 -4.74 -5.35
CA ILE A 225 -13.69 -6.03 -5.45
C ILE A 225 -13.35 -6.72 -6.78
N CYS A 226 -13.45 -5.97 -7.89
CA CYS A 226 -13.11 -6.49 -9.21
C CYS A 226 -11.64 -6.93 -9.29
N ALA A 227 -10.70 -6.14 -8.77
CA ALA A 227 -9.28 -6.45 -8.82
C ALA A 227 -8.93 -7.72 -8.04
N ILE A 228 -9.57 -7.95 -6.88
CA ILE A 228 -9.39 -9.18 -6.09
C ILE A 228 -9.87 -10.40 -6.87
N GLU A 229 -11.06 -10.35 -7.48
CA GLU A 229 -11.61 -11.45 -8.28
C GLU A 229 -10.69 -11.77 -9.48
N VAL A 230 -10.30 -10.75 -10.24
CA VAL A 230 -9.44 -10.90 -11.42
C VAL A 230 -8.06 -11.46 -11.04
N ALA A 231 -7.45 -10.98 -9.96
CA ALA A 231 -6.13 -11.46 -9.53
C ALA A 231 -6.16 -12.94 -9.13
N SER A 232 -7.27 -13.43 -8.58
CA SER A 232 -7.42 -14.84 -8.24
C SER A 232 -7.37 -15.78 -9.46
N GLU A 233 -7.64 -15.26 -10.66
CA GLU A 233 -7.53 -16.05 -11.89
C GLU A 233 -6.08 -16.37 -12.27
N LEU A 234 -5.14 -15.52 -11.86
CA LEU A 234 -3.70 -15.68 -12.09
C LEU A 234 -3.11 -16.77 -11.17
N HIS A 235 -3.75 -17.03 -10.03
CA HIS A 235 -3.32 -18.02 -9.03
C HIS A 235 -4.43 -19.04 -8.68
N PRO A 236 -4.91 -19.83 -9.65
CA PRO A 236 -6.14 -20.63 -9.52
C PRO A 236 -6.03 -21.84 -8.57
N LEU A 237 -4.82 -22.20 -8.12
CA LEU A 237 -4.59 -23.34 -7.23
C LEU A 237 -4.78 -23.00 -5.75
N GLU A 238 -4.96 -21.72 -5.42
CA GLU A 238 -5.06 -21.27 -4.05
C GLU A 238 -6.48 -20.81 -3.74
N GLN A 239 -7.03 -21.33 -2.64
CA GLN A 239 -8.31 -20.85 -2.14
C GLN A 239 -8.10 -19.46 -1.54
N ASN A 240 -8.60 -18.45 -2.25
CA ASN A 240 -8.66 -17.09 -1.73
C ASN A 240 -10.01 -16.90 -0.98
N PRO A 241 -10.02 -16.76 0.35
CA PRO A 241 -11.25 -16.61 1.11
C PRO A 241 -12.03 -15.33 0.76
N LEU A 242 -11.34 -14.28 0.30
CA LEU A 242 -12.00 -13.06 -0.16
C LEU A 242 -12.83 -13.31 -1.41
N VAL A 243 -12.29 -14.11 -2.34
CA VAL A 243 -13.00 -14.51 -3.57
C VAL A 243 -14.21 -15.35 -3.21
N ILE A 244 -14.07 -16.30 -2.29
CA ILE A 244 -15.21 -17.09 -1.78
C ILE A 244 -16.29 -16.16 -1.20
N SER A 245 -15.89 -15.12 -0.44
CA SER A 245 -16.82 -14.12 0.06
C SER A 245 -17.45 -13.30 -1.08
N ILE A 246 -16.68 -12.84 -2.07
CA ILE A 246 -17.16 -12.06 -3.22
C ILE A 246 -18.18 -12.85 -4.06
N GLU A 247 -17.92 -14.13 -4.30
CA GLU A 247 -18.78 -15.03 -5.08
C GLU A 247 -19.99 -15.57 -4.31
N SER A 248 -20.08 -15.30 -3.01
CA SER A 248 -21.19 -15.81 -2.17
C SER A 248 -22.55 -15.26 -2.64
N PRO A 249 -23.62 -16.08 -2.61
CA PRO A 249 -24.98 -15.62 -2.92
C PRO A 249 -25.41 -14.42 -2.09
N GLU A 250 -24.98 -14.35 -0.83
CA GLU A 250 -25.23 -13.25 0.08
C GLU A 250 -24.64 -11.95 -0.45
N THR A 251 -23.37 -11.97 -0.86
CA THR A 251 -22.66 -10.79 -1.38
C THR A 251 -23.24 -10.35 -2.72
N VAL A 252 -23.54 -11.28 -3.62
CA VAL A 252 -24.21 -10.99 -4.89
C VAL A 252 -25.58 -10.34 -4.65
N ASN A 253 -26.38 -10.88 -3.72
CA ASN A 253 -27.66 -10.30 -3.34
C ASN A 253 -27.50 -8.90 -2.74
N MET A 254 -26.50 -8.68 -1.88
CA MET A 254 -26.20 -7.34 -1.34
C MET A 254 -25.88 -6.35 -2.45
N VAL A 255 -25.04 -6.71 -3.42
CA VAL A 255 -24.72 -5.87 -4.58
C VAL A 255 -25.99 -5.54 -5.36
N LEU A 256 -26.84 -6.54 -5.64
CA LEU A 256 -28.12 -6.32 -6.34
C LEU A 256 -29.05 -5.38 -5.55
N VAL A 257 -29.14 -5.52 -4.23
CA VAL A 257 -29.92 -4.62 -3.37
C VAL A 257 -29.33 -3.21 -3.40
N LYS A 258 -28.00 -3.05 -3.45
CA LYS A 258 -27.39 -1.72 -3.62
C LYS A 258 -27.72 -1.12 -4.99
N ILE A 259 -27.73 -1.89 -6.08
CA ILE A 259 -28.03 -1.36 -7.43
C ILE A 259 -29.53 -1.03 -7.58
N PHE A 260 -30.42 -1.91 -7.12
CA PHE A 260 -31.85 -1.86 -7.46
C PHE A 260 -32.78 -1.52 -6.31
N GLY A 261 -32.37 -1.79 -5.06
CA GLY A 261 -33.21 -1.67 -3.88
C GLY A 261 -33.15 -0.31 -3.17
N GLN A 262 -32.27 0.60 -3.60
CA GLN A 262 -32.14 1.91 -2.99
C GLN A 262 -33.19 2.90 -3.52
N THR A 263 -33.69 3.78 -2.64
CA THR A 263 -34.66 4.83 -2.98
C THR A 263 -34.04 5.88 -3.89
N GLU A 264 -32.80 6.27 -3.60
CA GLU A 264 -32.00 7.16 -4.44
C GLU A 264 -31.02 6.32 -5.23
N LYS A 265 -30.99 6.56 -6.55
CA LYS A 265 -30.08 5.87 -7.47
C LYS A 265 -29.00 6.85 -7.91
N THR A 266 -27.75 6.50 -7.66
CA THR A 266 -26.59 7.23 -8.18
C THR A 266 -25.99 6.45 -9.35
N GLU A 267 -25.47 7.18 -10.34
CA GLU A 267 -24.80 6.58 -11.50
C GLU A 267 -23.59 5.74 -11.07
N SER A 268 -22.83 6.21 -10.10
CA SER A 268 -21.66 5.52 -9.55
C SER A 268 -22.00 4.19 -8.87
N THR A 269 -23.11 4.08 -8.13
CA THR A 269 -23.56 2.79 -7.58
C THR A 269 -23.97 1.82 -8.68
N LEU A 270 -24.67 2.31 -9.72
CA LEU A 270 -25.06 1.47 -10.86
C LEU A 270 -23.82 0.98 -11.62
N LEU A 271 -22.92 1.89 -11.99
CA LEU A 271 -21.68 1.55 -12.70
C LEU A 271 -20.82 0.58 -11.90
N GLY A 272 -20.52 0.90 -10.63
CA GLY A 272 -19.70 0.04 -9.78
C GLY A 272 -20.33 -1.34 -9.55
N GLY A 273 -21.63 -1.38 -9.28
CA GLY A 273 -22.36 -2.63 -9.11
C GLY A 273 -22.41 -3.50 -10.38
N ILE A 274 -22.66 -2.89 -11.54
CA ILE A 274 -22.63 -3.60 -12.83
C ILE A 274 -21.22 -4.12 -13.12
N SER A 275 -20.18 -3.33 -12.86
CA SER A 275 -18.78 -3.78 -13.02
C SER A 275 -18.47 -5.01 -12.17
N ILE A 276 -18.93 -5.05 -10.90
CA ILE A 276 -18.75 -6.23 -10.04
C ILE A 276 -19.46 -7.45 -10.65
N LEU A 277 -20.74 -7.31 -11.00
CA LEU A 277 -21.52 -8.41 -11.58
C LEU A 277 -20.94 -8.91 -12.90
N GLN A 278 -20.45 -8.01 -13.75
CA GLN A 278 -19.79 -8.36 -15.00
C GLN A 278 -18.51 -9.16 -14.74
N THR A 279 -17.68 -8.73 -13.79
CA THR A 279 -16.44 -9.43 -13.41
C THR A 279 -16.75 -10.84 -12.90
N LEU A 280 -17.74 -10.98 -12.00
CA LEU A 280 -18.19 -12.28 -11.48
C LEU A 280 -18.68 -13.24 -12.58
N LEU A 281 -19.46 -12.72 -13.54
CA LEU A 281 -19.94 -13.51 -14.68
C LEU A 281 -18.80 -13.96 -15.59
N MET A 282 -17.81 -13.10 -15.83
CA MET A 282 -16.62 -13.44 -16.62
C MET A 282 -15.79 -14.53 -15.92
N ALA A 283 -15.55 -14.39 -14.62
CA ALA A 283 -14.82 -15.37 -13.83
C ALA A 283 -15.53 -16.73 -13.83
N THR A 284 -16.86 -16.74 -13.63
CA THR A 284 -17.68 -17.96 -13.69
C THR A 284 -17.58 -18.64 -15.06
N LYS A 285 -17.70 -17.87 -16.15
CA LYS A 285 -17.58 -18.39 -17.52
C LYS A 285 -16.21 -19.03 -17.75
N LEU A 286 -15.12 -18.39 -17.29
CA LEU A 286 -13.77 -18.91 -17.42
C LEU A 286 -13.56 -20.19 -16.59
N LYS A 287 -14.06 -20.23 -15.34
CA LYS A 287 -14.04 -21.42 -14.48
C LYS A 287 -14.75 -22.60 -15.16
N LEU A 288 -15.91 -22.36 -15.77
CA LEU A 288 -16.65 -23.37 -16.54
C LEU A 288 -15.87 -23.86 -17.77
N VAL A 289 -15.27 -22.96 -18.56
CA VAL A 289 -14.45 -23.35 -19.73
C VAL A 289 -13.25 -24.19 -19.31
N LYS A 290 -12.54 -23.82 -18.22
CA LYS A 290 -11.42 -24.60 -17.68
C LYS A 290 -11.86 -26.00 -17.24
N LEU A 291 -13.00 -26.11 -16.57
CA LEU A 291 -13.59 -27.40 -16.18
C LEU A 291 -13.91 -28.24 -17.41
N LEU A 292 -14.62 -27.68 -18.40
CA LEU A 292 -14.95 -28.39 -19.64
C LEU A 292 -13.68 -28.85 -20.36
N ASN A 293 -12.64 -28.01 -20.46
CA ASN A 293 -11.39 -28.41 -21.11
C ASN A 293 -10.69 -29.57 -20.39
N LYS A 294 -10.70 -29.59 -19.05
CA LYS A 294 -10.16 -30.69 -18.24
C LYS A 294 -10.89 -32.01 -18.49
N TYR A 295 -12.19 -31.99 -18.74
CA TYR A 295 -13.00 -33.21 -18.92
C TYR A 295 -13.18 -33.64 -20.39
N TYR A 296 -13.10 -32.71 -21.36
CA TYR A 296 -13.40 -33.00 -22.77
C TYR A 296 -12.18 -33.09 -23.70
N PHE A 297 -11.01 -32.56 -23.33
CA PHE A 297 -9.82 -32.52 -24.21
C PHE A 297 -8.59 -33.28 -23.67
N ASN A 298 -8.74 -34.12 -22.63
CA ASN A 298 -7.70 -35.06 -22.19
C ASN A 298 -7.81 -36.42 -22.91
N PHE A 299 -7.65 -36.43 -24.24
CA PHE A 299 -7.33 -37.60 -25.05
C PHE A 299 -6.10 -37.33 -25.91
#